data_AF-A0A843IR02-F1
#
_entry.id   AF-A0A843IR02-F1
#
_cell.length_a   1.000
_cell.length_b   1.000
_cell.length_c   1.000
_cell.angle_alpha   90.00
_cell.angle_beta   90.00
_cell.angle_gamma   90.00
#
_symmetry.space_group_name_H-M   'P 1'
#
loop_
_entity.id
_entity.type
_entity.pdbx_description
1 polymer ?
#
loop_
_entity_poly.entity_id
_entity_poly.type
_entity_poly.pdbx_seq_one_letter_code
_entity_poly.pdbx_strand_id
1 'polypeptide(L)' 'MTADFREESCTYLMLKLKVALKKADGPFSFLGTATQVNTVEGGFQKSAYTVSVEKQEEEDTYLITLIPTDK' A
#
# COMPACT_ATOMS: atom_id res chain seq x y z
N MET A 1 -7.19 -6.90 -11.46
CA MET A 1 -6.10 -7.67 -10.82
C MET A 1 -5.46 -6.77 -9.78
N THR A 2 -5.40 -7.20 -8.53
CA THR A 2 -4.73 -6.49 -7.42
C THR A 2 -3.22 -6.73 -7.54
N ALA A 3 -2.40 -5.68 -7.39
CA ALA A 3 -0.94 -5.84 -7.44
C ALA A 3 -0.45 -6.65 -6.24
N ASP A 4 0.50 -7.56 -6.43
CA ASP A 4 1.13 -8.32 -5.34
C ASP A 4 2.58 -7.86 -5.17
N PHE A 5 2.90 -7.36 -3.98
CA PHE A 5 4.22 -6.85 -3.63
C PHE A 5 4.85 -7.60 -2.45
N ARG A 6 4.33 -8.76 -2.03
CA ARG A 6 4.86 -9.49 -0.86
C ARG A 6 6.35 -9.83 -0.98
N GLU A 7 6.80 -10.15 -2.19
CA GLU A 7 8.21 -10.46 -2.50
C GLU A 7 9.12 -9.21 -2.60
N GLU A 8 8.55 -8.01 -2.53
CA GLU A 8 9.30 -6.76 -2.72
C GLU A 8 9.88 -6.23 -1.40
N SER A 9 11.12 -5.73 -1.46
CA SER A 9 11.68 -5.00 -0.32
C SER A 9 10.90 -3.72 -0.01
N CYS A 10 10.84 -3.32 1.27
CA CYS A 10 10.15 -2.10 1.69
C CYS A 10 10.61 -0.84 0.93
N THR A 11 11.91 -0.71 0.66
CA THR A 11 12.44 0.43 -0.11
C THR A 11 11.90 0.46 -1.53
N TYR A 12 11.88 -0.70 -2.20
CA TYR A 12 11.43 -0.79 -3.58
C TYR A 12 9.92 -0.68 -3.71
N LEU A 13 9.17 -1.23 -2.75
CA LEU A 13 7.73 -1.01 -2.60
C LEU A 13 7.40 0.48 -2.57
N MET A 14 8.06 1.27 -1.71
CA MET A 14 7.78 2.70 -1.60
C MET A 14 8.07 3.47 -2.89
N LEU A 15 9.10 3.07 -3.66
CA LEU A 15 9.38 3.64 -4.99
C LEU A 15 8.27 3.30 -5.99
N LYS A 16 7.82 2.04 -6.03
CA LYS A 16 6.71 1.60 -6.88
C LYS A 16 5.41 2.34 -6.54
N LEU A 17 5.09 2.48 -5.25
CA LEU A 17 3.91 3.22 -4.80
C LEU A 17 3.95 4.68 -5.24
N LYS A 18 5.08 5.37 -5.12
CA LYS A 18 5.21 6.76 -5.62
C LYS A 18 4.91 6.89 -7.11
N VAL A 19 5.31 5.92 -7.92
CA VAL A 19 5.03 5.92 -9.37
C VAL A 19 3.58 5.54 -9.65
N ALA A 20 3.04 4.54 -8.96
CA ALA A 20 1.67 4.08 -9.12
C ALA A 20 0.66 5.17 -8.73
N LEU A 21 0.85 5.82 -7.59
CA LEU A 21 -0.04 6.86 -7.08
C LEU A 21 -0.02 8.14 -7.91
N LYS A 22 1.08 8.45 -8.61
CA LYS A 22 1.12 9.54 -9.59
C LYS A 22 0.23 9.30 -10.81
N LYS A 23 -0.07 8.03 -11.11
CA LYS A 23 -0.91 7.62 -12.25
C LYS A 23 -2.30 7.17 -11.84
N ALA A 24 -2.51 6.89 -10.56
CA ALA A 24 -3.78 6.44 -10.03
C ALA A 24 -4.75 7.62 -9.91
N ASP A 25 -5.97 7.44 -10.43
CA ASP A 25 -7.03 8.46 -10.34
C ASP A 25 -8.07 8.12 -9.25
N GLY A 26 -7.64 7.40 -8.20
CA GLY A 26 -8.50 6.91 -7.13
C GLY A 26 -7.75 6.03 -6.13
N PRO A 27 -8.48 5.22 -5.33
CA PRO A 27 -7.86 4.28 -4.41
C PRO A 27 -6.94 3.30 -5.11
N PHE A 28 -5.79 3.00 -4.50
CA PHE A 28 -4.85 2.02 -5.01
C PHE A 28 -4.64 0.91 -3.99
N SER A 29 -4.97 -0.33 -4.39
CA SER A 29 -4.87 -1.51 -3.53
C SER A 29 -3.80 -2.48 -4.00
N PHE A 30 -3.08 -3.07 -3.05
CA PHE A 30 -2.06 -4.10 -3.30
C PHE A 30 -1.97 -5.09 -2.13
N LEU A 31 -1.48 -6.31 -2.42
CA LEU A 31 -1.14 -7.31 -1.41
C LEU A 31 0.28 -7.08 -0.91
N GLY A 32 0.45 -7.19 0.40
CA GLY A 32 1.74 -7.05 1.08
C GLY A 32 1.79 -7.85 2.39
N THR A 33 2.90 -7.69 3.12
CA THR A 33 3.17 -8.39 4.39
C THR A 33 2.99 -7.48 5.61
N ALA A 34 2.97 -8.03 6.83
CA ALA A 34 2.89 -7.24 8.06
C ALA A 34 3.99 -6.17 8.18
N THR A 35 5.20 -6.48 7.69
CA THR A 35 6.33 -5.52 7.70
C THR A 35 6.08 -4.34 6.76
N GLN A 36 5.47 -4.62 5.61
CA GLN A 36 5.14 -3.59 4.62
C GLN A 36 3.99 -2.71 5.10
N VAL A 37 3.01 -3.24 5.84
CA VAL A 37 1.97 -2.45 6.51
C VAL A 37 2.59 -1.33 7.35
N ASN A 38 3.48 -1.68 8.29
CA ASN A 38 4.15 -0.70 9.15
C ASN A 38 4.92 0.36 8.36
N THR A 39 5.58 -0.07 7.28
CA THR A 39 6.33 0.83 6.39
C THR A 39 5.41 1.83 5.70
N VAL A 40 4.26 1.37 5.21
CA VAL A 40 3.31 2.20 4.46
C VAL A 40 2.58 3.15 5.41
N GLU A 41 2.09 2.66 6.55
CA GLU A 41 1.44 3.54 7.56
C GLU A 41 2.38 4.66 8.01
N GLY A 42 3.64 4.34 8.33
CA GLY A 42 4.64 5.34 8.72
C GLY A 42 5.02 6.28 7.57
N GLY A 43 5.13 5.78 6.34
CA GLY A 43 5.50 6.55 5.16
C GLY A 43 4.40 7.51 4.67
N PHE A 44 3.13 7.18 4.96
CA PHE A 44 1.96 7.93 4.48
C PHE A 44 1.23 8.72 5.58
N GLN A 45 1.68 8.68 6.83
CA GLN A 45 1.06 9.38 7.98
C GLN A 45 0.80 10.89 7.77
N LYS A 46 1.63 11.57 6.96
CA LYS A 46 1.49 13.01 6.62
C LYS A 46 1.20 13.25 5.14
N SER A 47 0.76 12.22 4.43
CA SER A 47 0.43 12.30 3.01
C SER A 47 -1.04 12.67 2.80
N ALA A 48 -1.40 13.00 1.55
CA ALA A 48 -2.80 13.17 1.13
C ALA A 48 -3.53 11.83 0.90
N TYR A 49 -3.09 10.76 1.57
CA TYR A 49 -3.68 9.43 1.46
C TYR A 49 -3.93 8.84 2.84
N THR A 50 -5.12 8.27 3.01
CA THR A 50 -5.49 7.40 4.12
C THR A 50 -5.09 5.96 3.79
N VAL A 51 -4.46 5.27 4.74
CA VAL A 51 -4.11 3.85 4.61
C VAL A 51 -5.20 3.00 5.26
N SER A 52 -5.75 2.05 4.50
CA SER A 52 -6.68 1.02 4.98
C SER A 52 -6.04 -0.35 4.80
N VAL A 53 -6.15 -1.21 5.82
CA VAL A 53 -5.48 -2.51 5.86
C VAL A 53 -6.48 -3.60 6.23
N GLU A 54 -6.51 -4.67 5.45
CA GLU A 54 -7.37 -5.82 5.67
C GLU A 54 -6.55 -7.12 5.65
N LYS A 55 -6.56 -7.87 6.75
CA LYS A 55 -5.86 -9.16 6.84
C LYS A 55 -6.58 -10.19 5.96
N GLN A 56 -5.82 -10.93 5.16
CA GLN A 56 -6.35 -11.99 4.28
C GLN A 56 -6.31 -13.36 4.97
N GLU A 57 -6.98 -14.35 4.37
CA GLU A 57 -7.02 -15.73 4.90
C GLU A 57 -5.64 -16.41 4.89
N GLU A 58 -4.77 -16.01 3.95
CA GLU A 58 -3.40 -16.51 3.82
C GLU A 58 -2.49 -15.95 4.92
N GLU A 59 -1.54 -16.76 5.38
CA GLU A 59 -0.57 -16.37 6.41
C GLU A 59 0.26 -15.17 5.96
N ASP A 60 0.47 -14.22 6.87
CA ASP A 60 1.22 -12.96 6.66
C ASP A 60 0.82 -12.15 5.40
N THR A 61 -0.43 -12.28 4.94
CA THR A 61 -0.92 -11.57 3.75
C THR A 61 -1.96 -10.51 4.13
N TYR A 62 -1.74 -9.29 3.63
CA TYR A 62 -2.55 -8.11 3.92
C TYR A 62 -2.91 -7.39 2.63
N LEU A 63 -4.17 -7.02 2.48
CA LEU A 63 -4.62 -6.09 1.45
C LEU A 63 -4.48 -4.67 1.98
N ILE A 64 -3.60 -3.90 1.36
CA ILE A 64 -3.30 -2.52 1.73
C ILE A 64 -3.89 -1.60 0.66
N THR A 65 -4.73 -0.67 1.08
CA THR A 65 -5.40 0.30 0.20
C THR A 65 -5.02 1.72 0.58
N LEU A 66 -4.51 2.48 -0.39
CA LEU A 66 -4.19 3.90 -0.26
C LEU A 66 -5.33 4.71 -0.89
N ILE A 67 -6.06 5.47 -0.07
CA ILE A 67 -7.25 6.24 -0.47
C ILE A 67 -6.90 7.73 -0.45
N PRO A 68 -6.96 8.46 -1.58
CA PRO A 68 -6.74 9.90 -1.59
C PRO A 68 -7.72 10.62 -0.64
N THR A 69 -7.25 11.53 0.20
CA THR A 69 -8.05 12.21 1.23
C THR A 69 -8.74 13.49 0.71
N ASP A 70 -8.27 14.04 -0.41
CA ASP A 70 -8.74 15.30 -1.02
C ASP A 70 -9.62 15.09 -2.30
N LYS A 71 -10.31 13.94 -2.40
CA LYS A 71 -11.31 13.70 -3.46
C LYS A 71 -12.71 13.56 -2.90
#